data_AF-A0AA39V744-F1
#
_entry.id   AF-A0AA39V744-F1
#
_cell.length_a   1.000
_cell.length_b   1.000
_cell.length_c   1.000
_cell.angle_alpha   90.00
_cell.angle_beta   90.00
_cell.angle_gamma   90.00
#
_symmetry.space_group_name_H-M   'P 1'
#
loop_
_entity.id
_entity.type
_entity.pdbx_description
1 polymer ?
#
loop_
_entity_poly.entity_id
_entity_poly.type
_entity_poly.pdbx_seq_one_letter_code
_entity_poly.pdbx_strand_id
1 'polypeptide(L)'
;MVVASLIATVAFQAGLNPPGGVRQETGYSVLYDTHRVIYIFFLAYNTTGFVSSISIILLLISGLPIRRKCFVWILMVVMWVAVTAMAFTYLTSITMLTDSREATSVSFGVFLVWLVMMGILLLVHAIRLGKLFMERRTTAQIMSM
;
A
#
# COMPACT_ATOMS: atom_id res chain seq x y z
N MET A 1 5.55 -9.92 -8.87
CA MET A 1 6.81 -9.16 -8.72
C MET A 1 6.69 -7.74 -9.28
N VAL A 2 6.21 -7.55 -10.52
CA VAL A 2 6.12 -6.23 -11.19
C VAL A 2 5.50 -5.11 -10.33
N VAL A 3 4.35 -5.36 -9.70
CA VAL A 3 3.69 -4.33 -8.86
C VAL A 3 4.56 -3.90 -7.68
N ALA A 4 5.21 -4.85 -7.00
CA ALA A 4 6.08 -4.56 -5.87
C ALA A 4 7.34 -3.78 -6.31
N SER A 5 7.94 -4.13 -7.45
CA SER A 5 9.07 -3.36 -7.98
C SER A 5 8.65 -1.94 -8.36
N LEU A 6 7.47 -1.76 -8.98
CA LEU A 6 6.96 -0.43 -9.32
C LEU A 6 6.73 0.42 -8.07
N ILE A 7 6.08 -0.14 -7.04
CA ILE A 7 5.86 0.58 -5.77
C ILE A 7 7.19 0.94 -5.12
N ALA A 8 8.13 -0.01 -5.03
CA ALA A 8 9.45 0.25 -4.45
C ALA A 8 10.17 1.39 -5.19
N THR A 9 10.15 1.39 -6.53
CA THR A 9 10.75 2.45 -7.33
C THR A 9 10.07 3.80 -7.08
N VAL A 10 8.73 3.88 -7.15
CA VAL A 10 8.01 5.14 -6.94
C VAL A 10 8.22 5.67 -5.52
N ALA A 11 8.19 4.80 -4.51
CA ALA A 11 8.42 5.18 -3.13
C ALA A 11 9.85 5.68 -2.88
N PHE A 12 10.84 5.01 -3.48
CA PHE A 12 12.24 5.44 -3.44
C PHE A 12 12.42 6.82 -4.08
N GLN A 13 11.83 7.03 -5.26
CA GLN A 13 11.88 8.32 -5.95
C GLN A 13 11.22 9.44 -5.13
N ALA A 14 10.07 9.16 -4.52
CA ALA A 14 9.38 10.12 -3.65
C ALA A 14 10.13 10.42 -2.34
N GLY A 15 10.93 9.47 -1.85
CA GLY A 15 11.79 9.65 -0.67
C GLY A 15 13.02 10.52 -0.96
N LEU A 16 13.62 10.36 -2.14
CA LEU A 16 14.78 11.15 -2.56
C LEU A 16 14.40 12.55 -3.05
N ASN A 17 13.21 12.68 -3.64
CA ASN A 17 12.69 13.93 -4.18
C ASN A 17 11.40 14.30 -3.43
N PRO A 18 11.51 14.83 -2.19
CA PRO A 18 10.34 15.14 -1.40
C PRO A 18 9.45 16.19 -2.08
N PRO A 19 8.13 16.15 -1.85
CA PRO A 19 7.22 17.18 -2.32
C PRO A 19 7.66 18.54 -1.77
N GLY A 20 7.73 19.55 -2.64
CA GLY A 20 8.25 20.89 -2.31
C GLY A 20 9.78 21.03 -2.45
N GLY A 21 10.50 19.94 -2.72
CA GLY A 21 11.95 19.96 -2.95
C GLY A 21 12.78 20.12 -1.68
N VAL A 22 14.08 20.28 -1.88
CA VAL A 22 15.08 20.44 -0.81
C VAL A 22 15.70 21.83 -0.84
N ARG A 23 15.97 22.41 0.32
CA ARG A 23 16.74 23.66 0.43
C ARG A 23 18.19 23.40 0.06
N GLN A 24 18.76 24.23 -0.78
CA GLN A 24 20.14 24.08 -1.25
C GLN A 24 21.17 24.32 -0.14
N GLU A 25 20.84 25.15 0.86
CA GLU A 25 21.73 25.52 1.96
C GLU A 25 21.82 24.47 3.09
N THR A 26 20.75 23.74 3.36
CA THR A 26 20.69 22.75 4.45
C THR A 26 20.57 21.31 3.97
N GLY A 27 20.11 21.10 2.73
CA GLY A 27 19.75 19.80 2.20
C GLY A 27 18.45 19.22 2.79
N TYR A 28 17.77 19.94 3.69
CA TYR A 28 16.50 19.50 4.26
C TYR A 28 15.32 19.76 3.33
N SER A 29 14.28 18.94 3.44
CA SER A 29 13.02 19.16 2.74
C SER A 29 12.41 20.50 3.14
N VAL A 30 12.02 21.31 2.16
CA VAL A 30 11.35 22.61 2.39
C VAL A 30 10.10 22.42 3.24
N LEU A 31 9.41 21.30 3.03
CA LEU A 31 8.17 20.98 3.71
C LEU A 31 8.33 20.53 5.17
N TYR A 32 9.53 20.11 5.56
CA TYR A 32 9.82 19.75 6.94
C TYR A 32 9.64 20.95 7.88
N ASP A 33 10.01 22.15 7.43
CA ASP A 33 9.92 23.36 8.24
C ASP A 33 8.52 23.98 8.22
N THR A 34 7.85 23.98 7.06
CA THR A 34 6.53 24.63 6.91
C THR A 34 5.38 23.77 7.44
N HIS A 35 5.40 22.45 7.16
CA HIS A 35 4.31 21.53 7.47
C HIS A 35 4.83 20.21 8.08
N ARG A 36 5.64 20.34 9.13
CA ARG A 36 6.37 19.23 9.77
C ARG A 36 5.52 17.99 10.05
N VAL A 37 4.32 18.17 10.61
CA VAL A 37 3.44 17.06 10.99
C VAL A 37 3.00 16.26 9.76
N ILE A 38 2.52 16.94 8.72
CA ILE A 38 2.05 16.29 7.50
C ILE A 38 3.24 15.62 6.79
N TYR A 39 4.40 16.28 6.77
CA TYR A 39 5.63 15.72 6.20
C TYR A 39 6.08 14.42 6.88
N ILE A 40 5.99 14.34 8.21
CA ILE A 40 6.29 13.10 8.95
C ILE A 40 5.32 11.98 8.57
N PHE A 41 4.02 12.28 8.43
CA PHE A 41 3.04 11.28 7.97
C PHE A 41 3.33 10.79 6.56
N PHE A 42 3.62 11.70 5.62
CA PHE A 42 4.04 11.34 4.27
C PHE A 42 5.23 10.39 4.27
N LEU A 43 6.28 10.72 5.03
CA LEU A 43 7.48 9.91 5.10
C LEU A 43 7.21 8.53 5.73
N ALA A 44 6.38 8.48 6.77
CA ALA A 44 6.00 7.24 7.44
C ALA A 44 5.23 6.30 6.49
N TYR A 45 4.21 6.82 5.81
CA TYR A 45 3.45 6.02 4.83
C TYR A 45 4.32 5.58 3.65
N ASN A 46 5.15 6.49 3.12
CA ASN A 46 6.02 6.18 1.97
C ASN A 46 7.03 5.08 2.32
N THR A 47 7.67 5.19 3.48
CA THR A 47 8.63 4.19 3.98
C THR A 47 7.94 2.85 4.23
N THR A 48 6.73 2.86 4.76
CA THR A 48 5.95 1.62 4.97
C THR A 48 5.65 0.92 3.64
N GLY A 49 5.26 1.69 2.60
CA GLY A 49 5.04 1.16 1.25
C GLY A 49 6.32 0.60 0.62
N PHE A 50 7.44 1.31 0.78
CA PHE A 50 8.76 0.89 0.31
C PHE A 50 9.23 -0.42 0.96
N VAL A 51 9.25 -0.48 2.29
CA VAL A 51 9.72 -1.64 3.06
C VAL A 51 8.83 -2.86 2.78
N SER A 52 7.51 -2.67 2.74
CA SER A 52 6.57 -3.74 2.40
C SER A 52 6.82 -4.30 1.00
N SER A 53 7.12 -3.41 0.03
CA SER A 53 7.39 -3.80 -1.35
C SER A 53 8.70 -4.56 -1.52
N ILE A 54 9.78 -4.09 -0.86
CA ILE A 54 11.06 -4.83 -0.84
C ILE A 54 10.87 -6.19 -0.15
N SER A 55 10.08 -6.26 0.92
CA SER A 55 9.77 -7.53 1.58
C SER A 55 9.10 -8.52 0.62
N ILE A 56 8.15 -8.06 -0.21
CA ILE A 56 7.51 -8.90 -1.23
C ILE A 56 8.53 -9.37 -2.27
N ILE A 57 9.41 -8.48 -2.74
CA ILE A 57 10.45 -8.82 -3.72
C ILE A 57 11.39 -9.88 -3.15
N LEU A 58 11.89 -9.68 -1.93
CA LEU A 58 12.77 -10.64 -1.25
C LEU A 58 12.08 -11.99 -1.08
N LEU A 59 10.85 -12.01 -0.55
CA LEU A 59 10.08 -13.23 -0.36
C LEU A 59 9.87 -13.99 -1.69
N LEU A 60 9.57 -13.27 -2.78
CA LEU A 60 9.41 -13.87 -4.10
C LEU A 60 10.72 -14.41 -4.68
N ILE A 61 11.85 -13.72 -4.46
CA ILE A 61 13.17 -14.14 -4.94
C ILE A 61 13.74 -15.30 -4.12
N SER A 62 13.42 -15.41 -2.83
CA SER A 62 13.91 -16.49 -1.94
C SER A 62 13.48 -17.90 -2.38
N GLY A 63 12.65 -18.05 -3.41
CA GLY A 63 12.28 -19.36 -3.96
C GLY A 63 11.49 -20.24 -2.98
N LEU A 64 10.96 -19.65 -1.90
CA LEU A 64 10.10 -20.34 -0.95
C LEU A 64 8.93 -20.99 -1.70
N PRO A 65 8.44 -22.16 -1.27
CA PRO A 65 7.40 -22.89 -2.01
C PRO A 65 6.09 -22.10 -2.07
N ILE A 66 5.93 -21.29 -3.12
CA ILE A 66 4.75 -20.44 -3.42
C ILE A 66 3.45 -21.27 -3.47
N ARG A 67 3.56 -22.59 -3.67
CA ARG A 67 2.42 -23.52 -3.62
C ARG A 67 1.73 -23.59 -2.25
N ARG A 68 2.38 -23.18 -1.15
CA ARG A 68 1.74 -23.17 0.17
C ARG A 68 0.75 -21.99 0.26
N LYS A 69 -0.52 -22.29 0.51
CA LYS A 69 -1.59 -21.30 0.68
C LYS A 69 -1.24 -20.20 1.69
N CYS A 70 -0.51 -20.54 2.76
CA CYS A 70 -0.05 -19.57 3.76
C CYS A 70 0.90 -18.52 3.17
N PHE A 71 1.81 -18.92 2.29
CA PHE A 71 2.80 -18.01 1.70
C PHE A 71 2.15 -16.99 0.77
N VAL A 72 1.23 -17.44 -0.09
CA VAL A 72 0.44 -16.55 -0.94
C VAL A 72 -0.42 -15.61 -0.10
N TRP A 73 -0.98 -16.09 1.01
CA TRP A 73 -1.78 -15.26 1.92
C TRP A 73 -0.93 -14.18 2.59
N ILE A 74 0.29 -14.51 3.05
CA ILE A 74 1.25 -13.53 3.58
C ILE A 74 1.57 -12.48 2.51
N LEU A 75 1.93 -12.90 1.30
CA LEU A 75 2.22 -11.97 0.20
C LEU A 75 1.03 -11.06 -0.13
N MET A 76 -0.19 -11.59 -0.09
CA MET A 76 -1.39 -10.77 -0.25
C MET A 76 -1.47 -9.72 0.86
N VAL A 77 -1.41 -10.12 2.14
CA VAL A 77 -1.52 -9.18 3.26
C VAL A 77 -0.46 -8.07 3.17
N VAL A 78 0.80 -8.43 2.91
CA VAL A 78 1.88 -7.44 2.74
C VAL A 78 1.61 -6.54 1.54
N MET A 79 1.01 -7.06 0.46
CA MET A 79 0.64 -6.24 -0.69
C MET A 79 -0.48 -5.25 -0.37
N TRP A 80 -1.49 -5.66 0.39
CA TRP A 80 -2.55 -4.77 0.86
C TRP A 80 -1.98 -3.63 1.72
N VAL A 81 -1.04 -3.95 2.62
CA VAL A 81 -0.33 -2.94 3.41
C VAL A 81 0.44 -1.97 2.50
N ALA A 82 1.21 -2.47 1.54
CA ALA A 82 1.98 -1.64 0.62
C ALA A 82 1.09 -0.70 -0.21
N VAL A 83 0.03 -1.25 -0.81
CA VAL A 83 -0.90 -0.52 -1.69
C VAL A 83 -1.65 0.56 -0.90
N THR A 84 -2.10 0.22 0.32
CA THR A 84 -2.74 1.18 1.23
C THR A 84 -1.80 2.28 1.68
N ALA A 85 -0.58 1.93 2.09
CA ALA A 85 0.43 2.91 2.47
C ALA A 85 0.70 3.91 1.33
N MET A 86 0.86 3.42 0.09
CA MET A 86 1.07 4.29 -1.07
C MET A 86 -0.11 5.21 -1.37
N ALA A 87 -1.35 4.76 -1.17
CA ALA A 87 -2.52 5.62 -1.33
C ALA A 87 -2.51 6.77 -0.31
N PHE A 88 -2.20 6.49 0.95
CA PHE A 88 -2.06 7.54 1.98
C PHE A 88 -0.87 8.46 1.72
N THR A 89 0.26 7.95 1.21
CA THR A 89 1.38 8.78 0.74
C THR A 89 0.93 9.75 -0.35
N TYR A 90 0.13 9.30 -1.30
CA TYR A 90 -0.38 10.16 -2.37
C TYR A 90 -1.34 11.23 -1.84
N LEU A 91 -2.27 10.86 -0.96
CA LEU A 91 -3.20 11.81 -0.31
C LEU A 91 -2.44 12.89 0.46
N THR A 92 -1.47 12.49 1.29
CA THR A 92 -0.65 13.44 2.05
C THR A 92 0.18 14.33 1.12
N SER A 93 0.72 13.81 0.02
CA SER A 93 1.45 14.60 -0.99
C SER A 93 0.57 15.67 -1.67
N ILE A 94 -0.69 15.37 -2.00
CA ILE A 94 -1.61 16.38 -2.57
C ILE A 94 -1.83 17.54 -1.59
N THR A 95 -2.04 17.23 -0.30
CA THR A 95 -2.26 18.26 0.74
C THR A 95 -1.05 19.17 0.96
N MET A 96 0.13 18.74 0.49
CA MET A 96 1.38 19.48 0.58
C MET A 96 1.64 20.39 -0.61
N LEU A 97 1.18 20.00 -1.79
CA LEU A 97 1.50 20.65 -3.06
C LEU A 97 0.43 21.62 -3.54
N THR A 98 -0.78 21.56 -2.97
CA THR A 98 -1.95 22.31 -3.42
C THR A 98 -2.51 23.14 -2.27
N ASP A 99 -3.14 24.26 -2.59
CA ASP A 99 -3.83 25.08 -1.58
C ASP A 99 -4.89 24.26 -0.84
N SER A 100 -5.01 24.51 0.46
CA SER A 100 -5.74 23.68 1.43
C SER A 100 -7.19 23.39 1.02
N ARG A 101 -7.87 24.36 0.40
CA ARG A 101 -9.28 24.24 -0.02
C ARG A 101 -9.45 23.26 -1.19
N GLU A 102 -8.63 23.41 -2.22
CA GLU A 102 -8.66 22.53 -3.40
C GLU A 102 -8.12 21.13 -3.05
N ALA A 103 -7.05 21.08 -2.24
CA ALA A 103 -6.45 19.84 -1.79
C ALA A 103 -7.43 18.98 -0.98
N THR A 104 -8.25 19.58 -0.12
CA THR A 104 -9.23 18.85 0.70
C THR A 104 -10.31 18.21 -0.18
N SER A 105 -10.80 18.95 -1.19
CA SER A 105 -11.81 18.44 -2.12
C SER A 105 -11.30 17.25 -2.93
N VAL A 106 -10.11 17.38 -3.52
CA VAL A 106 -9.47 16.30 -4.30
C VAL A 106 -9.13 15.12 -3.40
N SER A 107 -8.56 15.35 -2.21
CA SER A 107 -8.21 14.28 -1.27
C SER A 107 -9.43 13.49 -0.81
N PHE A 108 -10.56 14.16 -0.58
CA PHE A 108 -11.82 13.49 -0.24
C PHE A 108 -12.32 12.61 -1.39
N GLY A 109 -12.28 13.11 -2.63
CA GLY A 109 -12.64 12.34 -3.82
C GLY A 109 -11.77 11.08 -3.99
N VAL A 110 -10.43 11.23 -3.90
CA VAL A 110 -9.48 10.12 -3.99
C VAL A 110 -9.71 9.11 -2.86
N PHE A 111 -9.96 9.58 -1.64
CA PHE A 111 -10.25 8.72 -0.48
C PHE A 111 -11.54 7.92 -0.66
N LEU A 112 -12.61 8.51 -1.22
CA LEU A 112 -13.85 7.80 -1.52
C LEU A 112 -13.64 6.72 -2.59
N VAL A 113 -12.94 7.04 -3.68
CA VAL A 113 -12.61 6.06 -4.73
C VAL A 113 -11.79 4.91 -4.13
N TRP A 114 -10.82 5.24 -3.27
CA TRP A 114 -10.02 4.25 -2.56
C TRP A 114 -10.87 3.33 -1.69
N LEU A 115 -11.79 3.88 -0.89
CA LEU A 115 -12.69 3.10 -0.04
C LEU A 115 -13.58 2.16 -0.85
N VAL A 116 -14.16 2.65 -1.95
CA VAL A 116 -15.00 1.83 -2.85
C VAL A 116 -14.17 0.68 -3.45
N MET A 117 -12.96 0.97 -3.93
CA MET A 117 -12.07 -0.04 -4.51
C MET A 117 -11.69 -1.11 -3.47
N MET A 118 -11.30 -0.70 -2.26
CA MET A 118 -10.98 -1.62 -1.17
C MET A 118 -12.20 -2.45 -0.77
N GLY A 119 -13.38 -1.85 -0.71
CA GLY A 119 -14.64 -2.54 -0.42
C GLY A 119 -14.96 -3.64 -1.44
N ILE A 120 -14.82 -3.34 -2.73
CA ILE A 120 -15.00 -4.33 -3.81
C ILE A 120 -13.99 -5.47 -3.69
N LEU A 121 -12.71 -5.16 -3.48
CA LEU A 121 -11.66 -6.16 -3.36
C LEU A 121 -11.87 -7.08 -2.14
N LEU A 122 -12.28 -6.51 -1.00
CA LEU A 122 -12.63 -7.28 0.20
C LEU A 122 -13.84 -8.19 -0.05
N LEU A 123 -14.88 -7.69 -0.72
CA LEU A 123 -16.06 -8.47 -1.08
C LEU A 123 -15.71 -9.66 -1.98
N VAL A 124 -14.88 -9.45 -3.00
CA VAL A 124 -14.39 -10.53 -3.88
C VAL A 124 -13.60 -11.58 -3.09
N HIS A 125 -12.72 -11.16 -2.18
CA HIS A 125 -11.95 -12.08 -1.35
C HIS A 125 -12.84 -12.84 -0.36
N ALA A 126 -13.83 -12.17 0.24
CA ALA A 126 -14.81 -12.79 1.14
C ALA A 126 -15.63 -13.86 0.41
N ILE A 127 -16.10 -13.60 -0.81
CA ILE A 127 -16.84 -14.58 -1.63
C ILE A 127 -15.95 -15.77 -1.98
N ARG A 128 -14.69 -15.53 -2.41
CA ARG A 128 -13.74 -16.62 -2.73
C ARG A 128 -13.42 -17.48 -1.51
N LEU A 129 -13.22 -16.85 -0.34
CA LEU A 129 -12.99 -17.56 0.92
C LEU A 129 -14.22 -18.36 1.36
N GLY A 130 -15.42 -17.77 1.24
CA GLY A 130 -16.68 -18.45 1.54
C GLY A 130 -16.89 -19.68 0.66
N LYS A 131 -16.65 -19.57 -0.65
CA LYS A 131 -16.71 -20.72 -1.57
C LYS A 131 -15.71 -21.81 -1.21
N LEU A 132 -14.47 -21.44 -0.91
CA LEU A 132 -13.42 -22.39 -0.50
C LEU A 132 -13.76 -23.09 0.83
N PHE A 133 -14.40 -22.39 1.77
CA PHE A 133 -14.82 -22.94 3.04
C PHE A 133 -15.96 -23.94 2.87
N MET A 134 -16.93 -23.63 1.99
CA MET A 134 -18.02 -24.54 1.65
C MET A 134 -17.49 -25.83 0.99
N GLU A 135 -16.60 -25.72 0.00
CA GLU A 135 -16.01 -26.90 -0.66
C GLU A 135 -15.26 -27.81 0.32
N ARG A 136 -14.50 -27.24 1.27
CA ARG A 136 -13.81 -28.03 2.31
C ARG A 136 -14.77 -28.78 3.24
N ARG A 137 -15.93 -28.19 3.58
CA ARG A 137 -16.94 -28.86 4.41
C ARG A 137 -17.53 -30.06 3.68
N THR A 138 -17.85 -29.92 2.39
CA THR A 138 -18.39 -31.01 1.58
C THR A 138 -17.40 -32.16 1.44
N THR A 139 -16.12 -31.90 1.18
CA THR A 139 -15.10 -32.96 1.10
C THR A 139 -14.86 -33.66 2.43
N ALA A 140 -14.91 -32.92 3.55
CA ALA A 140 -14.75 -33.51 4.89
C ALA A 140 -15.90 -34.44 5.26
N GLN A 141 -17.14 -34.12 4.86
CA GLN A 141 -18.29 -35.00 5.10
C GLN A 141 -18.23 -36.28 4.24
N ILE A 142 -17.84 -36.18 2.96
CA ILE A 142 -17.73 -37.35 2.06
C ILE A 142 -16.67 -38.35 2.56
N MET A 143 -15.58 -37.87 3.16
CA MET A 143 -14.49 -38.74 3.63
C MET A 143 -14.78 -39.43 4.98
N SER A 144 -15.89 -39.07 5.64
CA SER A 144 -16.33 -39.62 6.93
C SER A 144 -17.44 -40.68 6.82
N MET A 145 -17.91 -40.96 5.60
CA MET A 145 -18.84 -42.05 5.25
C MET A 145 -18.08 -43.20 4.61
#